data_AF-A0AAE1H600-F1
#
_entry.id   AF-A0AAE1H600-F1
#
_cell.length_a   1.000
_cell.length_b   1.000
_cell.length_c   1.000
_cell.angle_alpha   90.00
_cell.angle_beta   90.00
_cell.angle_gamma   90.00
#
_symmetry.space_group_name_H-M   'P 1'
#
loop_
_entity.id
_entity.type
_entity.pdbx_description
1 polymer ?
#
loop_
_entity_poly.entity_id
_entity_poly.type
_entity_poly.pdbx_seq_one_letter_code
_entity_poly.pdbx_strand_id
1 'polypeptide(L)'
;MTSFLSGKKDPLEEQTKYAEVKIGAYVAAHNEAFLKLDHLTEVLKDIFPDSEIAQGITLKRTKGKGIVINVLGKEHQEVLTAKLKK
;
A
#
# COMPACT_ATOMS: atom_id res chain seq x y z
N MET A 1 -4.77 32.69 12.13
CA MET A 1 -4.61 32.76 10.66
C MET A 1 -3.20 32.26 10.34
N THR A 2 -3.03 31.55 9.22
CA THR A 2 -1.92 30.62 8.88
C THR A 2 -2.07 29.28 9.61
N SER A 3 -2.50 28.17 9.00
CA SER A 3 -2.01 27.64 7.72
C SER A 3 -3.13 27.02 6.89
N PHE A 4 -3.57 27.75 5.87
CA PHE A 4 -4.25 27.23 4.67
C PHE A 4 -3.23 26.96 3.55
N LEU A 5 -1.94 26.86 3.88
CA LEU A 5 -0.85 26.73 2.93
C LEU A 5 -0.19 25.36 3.06
N SER A 6 -0.65 24.42 2.22
CA SER A 6 0.21 23.65 1.30
C SER A 6 -0.49 22.33 0.96
N GLY A 7 -1.23 22.31 -0.14
CA GLY A 7 -1.72 21.09 -0.80
C GLY A 7 -0.61 20.34 -1.54
N LYS A 8 0.62 20.30 -1.01
CA LYS A 8 1.64 19.34 -1.46
C LYS A 8 1.54 18.13 -0.56
N LYS A 9 1.14 16.97 -1.12
CA LYS A 9 1.33 15.68 -0.44
C LYS A 9 2.81 15.56 -0.12
N ASP A 10 3.16 15.32 1.14
CA ASP A 10 4.55 15.08 1.51
C ASP A 10 5.10 13.93 0.65
N PRO A 11 6.26 14.10 -0.01
CA PRO A 11 6.83 13.06 -0.88
C PRO A 11 6.97 11.71 -0.17
N LEU A 12 7.21 11.76 1.14
CA LEU A 12 7.33 10.60 2.03
C LEU A 12 6.01 9.84 2.19
N GLU A 13 4.87 10.52 2.30
CA GLU A 13 3.57 9.85 2.39
C GLU A 13 3.22 9.10 1.09
N GLU A 14 3.55 9.69 -0.05
CA GLU A 14 3.28 9.09 -1.36
C GLU A 14 4.14 7.84 -1.57
N GLN A 15 5.42 7.90 -1.19
CA GLN A 15 6.32 6.75 -1.21
C GLN A 15 5.88 5.65 -0.23
N THR A 16 5.38 6.02 0.95
CA THR A 16 4.83 5.07 1.92
C THR A 16 3.61 4.35 1.36
N LYS A 17 2.67 5.09 0.75
CA LYS A 17 1.49 4.52 0.09
C LYS A 17 1.88 3.61 -1.07
N TYR A 18 2.88 4.01 -1.86
CA TYR A 18 3.40 3.18 -2.94
C TYR A 18 3.99 1.86 -2.44
N ALA A 19 4.79 1.90 -1.37
CA ALA A 19 5.33 0.70 -0.73
C ALA A 19 4.23 -0.24 -0.23
N GLU A 20 3.20 0.31 0.43
CA GLU A 20 2.06 -0.46 0.92
C GLU A 20 1.27 -1.16 -0.20
N VAL A 21 1.03 -0.47 -1.32
CA VAL A 21 0.37 -1.06 -2.50
C VAL A 21 1.23 -2.18 -3.09
N LYS A 22 2.54 -2.01 -3.16
CA LYS A 22 3.45 -3.01 -3.71
C LYS A 22 3.54 -4.26 -2.85
N ILE A 23 3.58 -4.11 -1.53
CA ILE A 23 3.53 -5.23 -0.58
C ILE A 23 2.17 -5.94 -0.67
N GLY A 24 1.06 -5.18 -0.75
CA GLY A 24 -0.28 -5.74 -0.96
C GLY A 24 -0.40 -6.53 -2.25
N ALA A 25 0.18 -6.03 -3.35
CA ALA A 25 0.22 -6.72 -4.64
C ALA A 25 1.02 -8.03 -4.58
N TYR A 26 2.15 -8.04 -3.88
CA TYR A 26 2.95 -9.24 -3.66
C TYR A 26 2.15 -10.32 -2.91
N VAL A 27 1.51 -9.95 -1.79
CA VAL A 27 0.68 -10.88 -1.01
C VAL A 27 -0.48 -11.43 -1.83
N ALA A 28 -1.12 -10.57 -2.64
CA ALA A 28 -2.21 -10.99 -3.53
C ALA A 28 -1.73 -11.95 -4.64
N ALA A 29 -0.56 -11.66 -5.25
CA ALA A 29 0.00 -12.49 -6.32
C ALA A 29 0.38 -13.90 -5.84
N HIS A 30 0.89 -14.02 -4.61
CA HIS A 30 1.29 -15.31 -4.03
C HIS A 30 0.18 -16.00 -3.22
N ASN A 31 -1.02 -15.42 -3.17
CA ASN A 31 -2.14 -15.90 -2.34
C ASN A 31 -1.72 -16.15 -0.87
N GLU A 32 -0.88 -15.26 -0.33
CA GLU A 32 -0.41 -15.37 1.04
C GLU A 32 -1.45 -14.86 2.04
N ALA A 33 -1.44 -15.44 3.24
CA ALA A 33 -2.36 -15.03 4.29
C ALA A 33 -2.05 -13.59 4.75
N PHE A 34 -3.05 -12.71 4.69
CA PHE A 34 -2.98 -11.33 5.20
C PHE A 34 -2.60 -11.22 6.68
N LEU A 35 -2.67 -12.31 7.45
CA LEU A 35 -2.18 -12.38 8.83
C LEU A 35 -0.65 -12.19 8.90
N LYS A 36 0.07 -12.64 7.87
CA LYS A 36 1.53 -12.48 7.80
C LYS A 36 1.95 -11.02 7.66
N LEU A 37 1.07 -10.15 7.15
CA LEU A 37 1.35 -8.72 7.02
C LEU A 37 1.60 -8.05 8.37
N ASP A 38 0.89 -8.47 9.42
CA ASP A 38 1.04 -7.87 10.74
C ASP A 38 2.49 -8.03 11.25
N HIS A 39 3.04 -9.24 11.18
CA HIS A 39 4.45 -9.51 11.52
C HIS A 39 5.44 -8.99 10.47
N LEU A 40 5.10 -9.05 9.19
CA LEU A 40 5.97 -8.55 8.12
C LEU A 40 6.22 -7.05 8.27
N THR A 41 5.23 -6.27 8.72
CA THR A 41 5.41 -4.84 8.98
C THR A 41 6.32 -4.54 10.16
N GLU A 42 6.34 -5.40 11.18
CA GLU A 42 7.26 -5.27 12.32
C GLU A 42 8.69 -5.56 11.85
N VAL A 43 8.88 -6.65 11.10
CA VAL A 43 10.17 -7.03 10.51
C VAL A 43 10.70 -5.95 9.56
N LEU A 44 9.84 -5.35 8.74
CA LEU A 44 10.22 -4.26 7.82
C LEU A 44 10.71 -3.01 8.57
N LYS A 45 10.16 -2.72 9.75
CA LYS A 45 10.60 -1.59 10.59
C LYS A 45 11.93 -1.89 11.27
N ASP A 46 12.15 -3.14 11.66
CA ASP A 46 13.38 -3.57 12.30
C ASP A 46 14.56 -3.67 11.31
N ILE A 47 14.31 -4.08 10.07
CA ILE A 47 15.35 -4.20 9.02
C ILE A 47 15.74 -2.82 8.45
N PHE A 48 14.80 -1.87 8.38
CA PHE A 48 15.02 -0.54 7.81
C PHE A 48 14.74 0.59 8.82
N PRO A 49 15.55 0.71 9.88
CA PRO A 49 15.39 1.78 10.86
C PRO A 49 15.75 3.17 10.32
N ASP A 50 16.53 3.22 9.23
CA ASP A 50 17.04 4.40 8.53
C ASP A 50 16.02 5.05 7.59
N SER A 51 14.99 4.30 7.19
CA SER A 51 13.97 4.78 6.26
C SER A 51 12.74 5.29 7.00
N GLU A 52 12.51 6.61 6.96
CA GLU A 52 11.27 7.24 7.45
C GLU A 52 10.02 6.65 6.77
N ILE A 53 10.18 6.17 5.54
CA ILE A 53 9.12 5.48 4.77
C ILE A 53 8.77 4.15 5.42
N ALA A 54 9.77 3.35 5.82
CA ALA A 54 9.55 2.07 6.47
C ALA A 54 8.89 2.23 7.85
N GLN A 55 9.27 3.26 8.60
CA GLN A 55 8.62 3.62 9.86
C GLN A 55 7.16 4.03 9.67
N GLY A 56 6.86 4.74 8.58
CA GLY A 56 5.51 5.17 8.20
C GLY A 56 4.57 4.05 7.71
N ILE A 57 5.11 2.88 7.34
CA ILE A 57 4.30 1.75 6.88
C ILE A 57 3.42 1.25 8.04
N THR A 58 2.11 1.27 7.82
CA THR A 58 1.09 0.79 8.77
C THR A 58 0.18 -0.23 8.09
N LEU A 59 0.80 -1.23 7.46
CA LEU A 59 0.09 -2.24 6.67
C LEU A 59 -0.33 -3.45 7.51
N LYS A 60 -1.44 -3.30 8.25
CA LYS A 60 -2.07 -4.42 8.98
C LYS A 60 -3.06 -5.19 8.11
N ARG A 61 -3.54 -6.34 8.60
CA ARG A 61 -4.52 -7.21 7.91
C ARG A 61 -5.68 -6.47 7.22
N THR A 62 -6.37 -5.59 7.93
CA THR A 62 -7.56 -4.88 7.41
C THR A 62 -7.22 -3.86 6.33
N LYS A 63 -6.12 -3.13 6.51
CA LYS A 63 -5.61 -2.17 5.53
C LYS A 63 -5.10 -2.88 4.27
N GLY A 64 -4.35 -3.97 4.43
CA GLY A 64 -3.88 -4.80 3.33
C GLY A 64 -5.02 -5.37 2.50
N LYS A 65 -6.05 -5.94 3.15
CA LYS A 65 -7.27 -6.39 2.46
C LYS A 65 -7.97 -5.24 1.73
N GLY A 66 -8.08 -4.08 2.36
CA GLY A 66 -8.69 -2.89 1.76
C GLY A 66 -7.96 -2.42 0.51
N ILE A 67 -6.62 -2.37 0.53
CA ILE A 67 -5.80 -1.98 -0.62
C ILE A 67 -5.96 -2.99 -1.76
N VAL A 68 -5.91 -4.29 -1.47
CA VAL A 68 -6.04 -5.34 -2.50
C VAL A 68 -7.42 -5.29 -3.15
N ILE A 69 -8.50 -5.19 -2.39
CA ILE A 69 -9.86 -5.22 -2.94
C ILE A 69 -10.20 -3.89 -3.63
N ASN A 70 -10.02 -2.77 -2.94
CA ASN A 70 -10.56 -1.49 -3.37
C ASN A 70 -9.67 -0.76 -4.38
N VAL A 71 -8.36 -1.05 -4.40
CA VAL A 71 -7.41 -0.42 -5.31
C VAL A 71 -7.02 -1.40 -6.41
N LEU A 72 -6.33 -2.49 -6.06
CA LEU A 72 -5.81 -3.44 -7.06
C LEU A 72 -6.94 -4.15 -7.81
N GLY A 73 -7.96 -4.63 -7.10
CA GLY A 73 -9.11 -5.32 -7.70
C GLY A 73 -9.87 -4.43 -8.69
N LYS A 74 -10.12 -3.17 -8.32
CA LYS A 74 -10.81 -2.20 -9.18
C LYS A 74 -9.99 -1.86 -10.43
N GLU A 75 -8.70 -1.58 -10.26
CA GLU A 75 -7.79 -1.29 -11.38
C GLU A 75 -7.74 -2.45 -12.38
N HIS A 76 -7.56 -3.68 -11.89
CA HIS A 76 -7.52 -4.86 -12.77
C HIS A 76 -8.87 -5.12 -13.46
N GLN A 77 -10.00 -4.87 -12.79
CA GLN A 77 -11.32 -4.99 -13.39
C GLN A 77 -11.51 -3.98 -14.55
N GLU A 78 -11.08 -2.73 -14.37
CA GLU A 78 -11.14 -1.70 -15.41
C GLU A 78 -10.27 -2.07 -16.61
N VAL A 79 -9.04 -2.53 -16.37
CA VAL A 79 -8.11 -3.01 -17.42
C VAL A 79 -8.70 -4.18 -18.20
N LEU A 80 -9.29 -5.17 -17.51
CA LEU A 80 -9.95 -6.31 -18.17
C LEU A 80 -11.16 -5.87 -18.99
N THR A 81 -11.99 -4.97 -18.44
CA THR A 81 -13.16 -4.41 -19.15
C THR A 81 -12.74 -3.67 -20.42
N ALA A 82 -11.64 -2.91 -20.37
CA ALA A 82 -11.11 -2.21 -21.54
C ALA A 82 -10.62 -3.19 -22.62
N LYS A 83 -10.01 -4.32 -22.23
CA LYS A 83 -9.59 -5.37 -23.16
C LYS A 83 -10.75 -6.13 -23.79
N LEU A 84 -11.83 -6.36 -23.05
CA LEU A 84 -13.02 -7.09 -23.52
C LEU A 84 -13.96 -6.24 -24.38
N LYS A 85 -13.84 -4.91 -24.34
CA LYS A 85 -14.59 -3.99 -25.23
C LYS A 85 -13.99 -3.84 -26.63
N LYS A 86 -12.82 -4.45 -26.87
CA LYS A 86 -12.17 -4.54 -28.18
C LYS A 86 -12.54 -5.85 -28.86
#